data_AF-A0A3M1E5F1-F1
#
_entry.id   AF-A0A3M1E5F1-F1
#
_cell.length_a   1.000
_cell.length_b   1.000
_cell.length_c   1.000
_cell.angle_alpha   90.00
_cell.angle_beta   90.00
_cell.angle_gamma   90.00
#
_symmetry.space_group_name_H-M   'P 1'
#
loop_
_entity.id
_entity.type
_entity.pdbx_description
1 polymer ?
#
loop_
_entity_poly.entity_id
_entity_poly.type
_entity_poly.pdbx_seq_one_letter_code
_entity_poly.pdbx_strand_id
1 'polypeptide(L)'
;MLTVNTNPSASDLKGFGWAMLIGFGLIGLLLYATGGNPHSPGGRWAWTGSAGQTVGIVLIGLGIGLFLLSRLFPAAARPVYVGWMSVTVPIGAVMTRVFLTVFFAVVLPPFSLLVRLSDPLRKRKRAGDSYWEDYQPHEATVERLQRPF
;
A
#
# COMPACT_ATOMS: atom_id res chain seq x y z
N MET A 1 7.74 19.48 -3.45
CA MET A 1 6.81 19.52 -2.31
C MET A 1 5.42 19.28 -2.89
N LEU A 2 4.66 18.28 -2.42
CA LEU A 2 3.28 18.09 -2.89
C LEU A 2 2.45 19.26 -2.34
N THR A 3 2.05 20.19 -3.21
CA THR A 3 1.21 21.33 -2.83
C THR A 3 -0.26 20.98 -3.03
N VAL A 4 -1.09 21.35 -2.07
CA VAL A 4 -2.54 21.15 -2.16
C VAL A 4 -3.08 21.98 -3.31
N ASN A 5 -3.83 21.35 -4.23
CA ASN A 5 -4.50 22.08 -5.30
C ASN A 5 -5.71 22.85 -4.73
N THR A 6 -5.58 24.16 -4.58
CA THR A 6 -6.62 25.06 -4.03
C THR A 6 -7.69 25.46 -5.07
N ASN A 7 -7.48 25.14 -6.34
CA ASN A 7 -8.45 25.35 -7.42
C ASN A 7 -8.69 24.05 -8.21
N PRO A 8 -9.40 23.07 -7.60
CA PRO A 8 -9.63 21.77 -8.22
C PRO A 8 -10.46 21.90 -9.50
N SER A 9 -10.08 21.14 -10.52
CA SER A 9 -10.87 21.01 -11.74
C SER A 9 -12.13 20.18 -11.48
N ALA A 10 -13.11 20.25 -12.38
CA ALA A 10 -14.34 19.46 -12.25
C ALA A 10 -14.07 17.94 -12.27
N SER A 11 -12.99 17.48 -12.90
CA SER A 11 -12.54 16.09 -12.85
C SER A 11 -11.96 15.69 -11.50
N ASP A 12 -11.21 16.58 -10.84
CA ASP A 12 -10.61 16.30 -9.52
C ASP A 12 -11.70 16.12 -8.45
N LEU A 13 -12.74 16.94 -8.52
CA LEU A 13 -13.91 16.80 -7.64
C LEU A 13 -14.61 15.46 -7.86
N LYS A 14 -14.88 15.07 -9.11
CA LYS A 14 -15.49 13.76 -9.42
C LYS A 14 -14.63 12.60 -8.90
N GLY A 15 -13.32 12.68 -9.08
CA GLY A 15 -12.37 11.70 -8.55
C GLY A 15 -12.43 11.61 -7.03
N PHE A 16 -12.49 12.75 -6.34
CA PHE A 16 -12.68 12.83 -4.90
C PHE A 16 -14.00 12.19 -4.44
N GLY A 17 -15.10 12.49 -5.13
CA GLY A 17 -16.39 11.86 -4.83
C GLY A 17 -16.32 10.33 -4.89
N TRP A 18 -15.73 9.77 -5.95
CA TRP A 18 -15.53 8.32 -6.06
C TRP A 18 -14.63 7.77 -4.96
N ALA A 19 -13.54 8.46 -4.63
CA ALA A 19 -12.63 8.05 -3.56
C ALA A 19 -13.34 8.02 -2.20
N MET A 20 -14.19 9.01 -1.89
CA MET A 20 -14.98 9.04 -0.66
C MET A 20 -16.03 7.93 -0.61
N LEU A 21 -16.72 7.67 -1.73
CA LEU A 21 -17.71 6.60 -1.82
C LEU A 21 -17.07 5.23 -1.60
N ILE A 22 -15.95 4.95 -2.27
CA ILE A 22 -15.25 3.67 -2.16
C ILE A 22 -14.60 3.55 -0.78
N GLY A 23 -13.88 4.57 -0.32
CA GLY A 23 -13.17 4.55 0.96
C GLY A 23 -14.12 4.36 2.14
N PHE A 24 -15.10 5.27 2.30
CA PHE A 24 -16.05 5.16 3.40
C PHE A 24 -17.05 4.03 3.20
N GLY A 25 -17.41 3.68 1.97
CA GLY A 25 -18.26 2.54 1.67
C GLY A 25 -17.63 1.21 2.08
N LEU A 26 -16.35 0.98 1.73
CA LEU A 26 -15.63 -0.24 2.10
C LEU A 26 -15.38 -0.31 3.60
N ILE A 27 -14.93 0.78 4.23
CA ILE A 27 -14.71 0.82 5.68
C ILE A 27 -16.04 0.62 6.41
N GLY A 28 -17.09 1.33 5.99
CA GLY A 28 -18.40 1.24 6.62
C GLY A 28 -19.04 -0.14 6.44
N LEU A 29 -18.90 -0.76 5.28
CA LEU A 29 -19.34 -2.14 5.04
C LEU A 29 -18.57 -3.14 5.91
N LEU A 30 -17.26 -2.96 6.06
CA LEU A 30 -16.42 -3.81 6.91
C LEU A 30 -16.84 -3.68 8.37
N LEU A 31 -17.06 -2.46 8.88
CA LEU A 31 -17.54 -2.24 10.23
C LEU A 31 -18.96 -2.77 10.45
N TYR A 32 -19.84 -2.64 9.46
CA TYR A 32 -21.18 -3.22 9.51
C TYR A 32 -21.15 -4.75 9.54
N ALA A 33 -20.30 -5.37 8.73
CA ALA A 33 -20.12 -6.83 8.69
C ALA A 33 -19.47 -7.38 9.96
N THR A 34 -18.60 -6.60 10.62
CA THR A 34 -17.86 -7.00 11.84
C THR A 34 -18.47 -6.46 13.14
N GLY A 35 -19.64 -5.81 13.08
CA GLY A 35 -20.35 -5.29 14.25
C GLY A 35 -21.64 -6.05 14.62
N GLY A 36 -21.97 -7.12 13.89
CA GLY A 36 -23.21 -7.86 14.11
C GLY A 36 -23.19 -8.73 15.37
N ASN A 37 -24.38 -9.09 15.87
CA ASN A 37 -24.54 -10.12 16.88
C ASN A 37 -23.89 -11.45 16.39
N PRO A 38 -23.40 -12.32 17.28
CA PRO A 38 -22.76 -13.60 16.92
C PRO A 38 -23.59 -14.49 15.98
N HIS A 39 -24.91 -14.30 15.92
CA HIS A 39 -25.86 -15.04 15.07
C HIS A 39 -26.14 -14.40 13.70
N SER A 40 -25.53 -13.26 13.37
CA SER A 40 -25.61 -12.67 12.03
C SER A 40 -24.67 -13.38 11.04
N PRO A 41 -24.90 -13.31 9.72
CA PRO A 41 -24.03 -13.96 8.72
C PRO A 41 -22.55 -13.55 8.76
N GLY A 42 -22.21 -12.42 9.41
CA GLY A 42 -20.84 -11.94 9.67
C GLY A 42 -20.35 -12.12 11.13
N GLY A 43 -21.17 -12.72 12.00
CA GLY A 43 -20.96 -12.83 13.45
C GLY A 43 -19.69 -13.57 13.88
N ARG A 44 -19.07 -14.34 12.96
CA ARG A 44 -17.82 -15.08 13.21
C ARG A 44 -16.60 -14.17 13.40
N TRP A 45 -16.69 -12.90 13.00
CA TRP A 45 -15.62 -11.88 13.07
C TRP A 45 -16.09 -10.63 13.83
N ALA A 46 -17.11 -10.76 14.69
CA ALA A 46 -17.79 -9.66 15.34
C ALA A 46 -17.05 -9.11 16.57
N TRP A 47 -15.89 -8.49 16.35
CA TRP A 47 -15.09 -7.84 17.40
C TRP A 47 -15.52 -6.41 17.78
N THR A 48 -16.34 -5.73 16.95
CA THR A 48 -16.71 -4.32 17.18
C THR A 48 -18.06 -4.11 17.87
N GLY A 49 -18.90 -5.16 17.92
CA GLY A 49 -20.25 -5.09 18.48
C GLY A 49 -21.18 -4.11 17.75
N SER A 50 -22.37 -3.87 18.32
CA SER A 50 -23.42 -3.05 17.69
C SER A 50 -23.00 -1.61 17.40
N ALA A 51 -22.05 -1.07 18.17
CA ALA A 51 -21.45 0.24 17.90
C ALA A 51 -20.76 0.29 16.53
N GLY A 52 -20.09 -0.79 16.12
CA GLY A 52 -19.48 -0.89 14.79
C GLY A 52 -20.48 -0.82 13.65
N GLN A 53 -21.69 -1.36 13.84
CA GLN A 53 -22.75 -1.26 12.83
C GLN A 53 -23.26 0.17 12.68
N THR A 54 -23.49 0.87 13.79
CA THR A 54 -23.91 2.27 13.74
C THR A 54 -22.87 3.13 13.04
N VAL A 55 -21.59 3.00 13.41
CA VAL A 55 -20.49 3.72 12.75
C VAL A 55 -20.41 3.34 11.28
N GLY A 56 -20.57 2.06 10.94
CA GLY A 56 -20.54 1.58 9.57
C GLY A 56 -21.61 2.21 8.69
N ILE A 57 -22.86 2.25 9.17
CA ILE A 57 -23.98 2.88 8.46
C ILE A 57 -23.74 4.39 8.28
N VAL A 58 -23.26 5.07 9.33
CA VAL A 58 -22.94 6.51 9.27
C VAL A 58 -21.86 6.79 8.22
N LEU A 59 -20.80 5.98 8.18
CA LEU A 59 -19.74 6.13 7.18
C LEU A 59 -20.23 5.89 5.76
N ILE A 60 -21.05 4.86 5.53
CA ILE A 60 -21.65 4.61 4.21
C ILE A 60 -22.49 5.82 3.79
N GLY A 61 -23.36 6.32 4.67
CA GLY A 61 -24.19 7.50 4.42
C GLY A 61 -23.34 8.74 4.12
N LEU A 62 -22.24 8.95 4.85
CA LEU A 62 -21.30 10.04 4.61
C LEU A 62 -20.61 9.92 3.25
N GLY A 63 -20.16 8.72 2.86
CA GLY A 63 -19.55 8.45 1.56
C GLY A 63 -20.50 8.75 0.40
N ILE A 64 -21.76 8.29 0.50
CA ILE A 64 -22.80 8.59 -0.49
C ILE A 64 -23.10 10.09 -0.52
N GLY A 65 -23.25 10.72 0.64
CA GLY A 65 -23.51 12.17 0.75
C GLY A 65 -22.42 13.01 0.10
N LEU A 66 -21.15 12.70 0.36
CA LEU A 66 -20.01 13.39 -0.24
C LEU A 66 -19.89 13.14 -1.74
N PHE A 67 -20.20 11.93 -2.20
CA PHE A 67 -20.26 11.62 -3.63
C PHE A 67 -21.33 12.44 -4.35
N LEU A 68 -22.55 12.49 -3.80
CA LEU A 68 -23.65 13.29 -4.35
C LEU A 68 -23.34 14.79 -4.30
N LEU A 69 -22.78 15.27 -3.17
CA LEU A 69 -22.34 16.66 -3.03
C LEU A 69 -21.34 17.05 -4.11
N SER A 70 -20.35 16.18 -4.35
CA SER A 70 -19.35 16.39 -5.40
C SER A 70 -19.95 16.41 -6.81
N ARG A 71 -21.06 15.70 -7.06
CA ARG A 71 -21.66 15.60 -8.39
C ARG A 71 -22.65 16.72 -8.66
N LEU A 72 -23.45 17.06 -7.67
CA LEU A 72 -24.57 18.00 -7.77
C LEU A 72 -24.15 19.45 -7.46
N PHE A 73 -23.22 19.64 -6.53
CA PHE A 73 -22.82 20.98 -6.05
C PHE A 73 -21.28 21.13 -6.00
N PRO A 74 -20.60 21.23 -7.15
CA PRO A 74 -19.14 21.33 -7.21
C PRO A 74 -18.58 22.55 -6.43
N ALA A 75 -19.34 23.65 -6.36
CA ALA A 75 -18.97 24.83 -5.60
C ALA A 75 -18.85 24.56 -4.08
N ALA A 76 -19.75 23.74 -3.52
CA ALA A 76 -19.73 23.35 -2.12
C ALA A 76 -18.74 22.21 -1.83
N ALA A 77 -18.46 21.35 -2.82
CA ALA A 77 -17.48 20.28 -2.69
C ALA A 77 -16.03 20.78 -2.68
N ARG A 78 -15.76 21.93 -3.31
CA ARG A 78 -14.42 22.53 -3.37
C ARG A 78 -13.76 22.77 -2.01
N PRO A 79 -14.38 23.49 -1.05
CA PRO A 79 -13.76 23.69 0.27
C PRO A 79 -13.53 22.37 1.02
N VAL A 80 -14.46 21.41 0.90
CA VAL A 80 -14.31 20.08 1.51
C VAL A 80 -13.11 19.33 0.91
N TYR A 81 -12.97 19.35 -0.42
CA TYR A 81 -11.82 18.77 -1.12
C TYR A 81 -10.50 19.39 -0.65
N VAL A 82 -10.42 20.73 -0.60
CA VAL A 82 -9.19 21.43 -0.21
C VAL A 82 -8.84 21.14 1.24
N GLY A 83 -9.82 21.19 2.14
CA GLY A 83 -9.64 20.83 3.55
C GLY A 83 -9.16 19.39 3.71
N TRP A 84 -9.80 18.44 3.04
CA TRP A 84 -9.40 17.04 3.06
C TRP A 84 -7.98 16.83 2.52
N MET A 85 -7.66 17.40 1.34
CA MET A 85 -6.35 17.29 0.72
C MET A 85 -5.24 17.95 1.57
N SER A 86 -5.56 19.03 2.29
CA SER A 86 -4.59 19.66 3.20
C SER A 86 -4.12 18.73 4.33
N VAL A 87 -4.99 17.80 4.75
CA VAL A 87 -4.68 16.82 5.78
C VAL A 87 -4.06 15.56 5.17
N THR A 88 -4.57 15.07 4.04
CA THR A 88 -4.10 13.80 3.47
C THR A 88 -2.73 13.90 2.81
N VAL A 89 -2.37 15.04 2.22
CA VAL A 89 -1.05 15.24 1.60
C VAL A 89 0.11 15.04 2.59
N PRO A 90 0.15 15.70 3.77
CA PRO A 90 1.22 15.47 4.74
C PRO A 90 1.18 14.05 5.32
N ILE A 91 0.00 13.46 5.53
CA ILE A 91 -0.14 12.06 5.96
C ILE A 91 0.49 11.12 4.94
N GLY A 92 0.22 11.33 3.65
CA GLY A 92 0.81 10.54 2.57
C GLY A 92 2.33 10.64 2.57
N ALA A 93 2.88 11.83 2.75
CA ALA A 93 4.33 12.04 2.83
C ALA A 93 4.96 11.29 4.04
N VAL A 94 4.28 11.27 5.18
CA VAL A 94 4.71 10.51 6.37
C VAL A 94 4.59 9.01 6.11
N MET A 95 3.45 8.53 5.60
CA MET A 95 3.24 7.12 5.29
C MET A 95 4.29 6.57 4.33
N THR A 96 4.61 7.28 3.24
CA THR A 96 5.64 6.83 2.30
C THR A 96 6.98 6.65 2.99
N ARG A 97 7.38 7.61 3.86
CA ARG A 97 8.63 7.49 4.63
C ARG A 97 8.58 6.31 5.58
N VAL A 98 7.48 6.15 6.31
CA VAL A 98 7.29 5.02 7.25
C VAL A 98 7.38 3.69 6.50
N PHE A 99 6.66 3.53 5.38
CA PHE A 99 6.71 2.31 4.58
C PHE A 99 8.12 2.01 4.06
N LEU A 100 8.81 3.02 3.53
CA LEU A 100 10.19 2.87 3.08
C LEU A 100 11.11 2.50 4.24
N THR A 101 11.03 3.20 5.37
CA THR A 101 11.82 2.89 6.56
C THR A 101 11.57 1.47 7.05
N VAL A 102 10.32 1.05 7.16
CA VAL A 102 9.97 -0.32 7.56
C VAL A 102 10.52 -1.33 6.55
N PHE A 103 10.37 -1.08 5.25
CA PHE A 103 10.91 -1.96 4.22
C PHE A 103 12.44 -2.09 4.31
N PHE A 104 13.16 -0.97 4.40
CA PHE A 104 14.62 -0.97 4.46
C PHE A 104 15.19 -1.45 5.80
N ALA A 105 14.52 -1.20 6.92
CA ALA A 105 15.02 -1.53 8.25
C ALA A 105 14.51 -2.87 8.79
N VAL A 106 13.37 -3.38 8.30
CA VAL A 106 12.76 -4.62 8.81
C VAL A 106 12.72 -5.71 7.76
N VAL A 107 12.42 -5.39 6.49
CA VAL A 107 12.29 -6.42 5.44
C VAL A 107 13.63 -6.75 4.79
N LEU A 108 14.42 -5.74 4.45
CA LEU A 108 15.72 -5.97 3.80
C LEU A 108 16.76 -6.66 4.68
N PRO A 109 16.90 -6.39 5.99
CA PRO A 109 17.92 -7.05 6.79
C PRO A 109 17.77 -8.58 6.86
N PRO A 110 16.61 -9.17 7.20
CA PRO A 110 16.47 -10.62 7.17
C PRO A 110 16.64 -11.18 5.75
N PHE A 111 16.15 -10.49 4.72
CA PHE A 111 16.39 -10.88 3.33
C PHE A 111 17.89 -10.94 2.99
N SER A 112 18.64 -9.90 3.35
CA SER A 112 20.08 -9.84 3.13
C SER A 112 20.84 -10.92 3.90
N LEU A 113 20.36 -11.27 5.10
CA LEU A 113 20.94 -12.29 5.95
C LEU A 113 20.70 -13.68 5.38
N LEU A 114 19.50 -13.95 4.84
CA LEU A 114 19.18 -15.19 4.11
C LEU A 114 20.07 -15.34 2.87
N VAL A 115 20.18 -14.30 2.04
CA VAL A 115 21.05 -14.30 0.86
C VAL A 115 22.52 -14.53 1.26
N ARG A 116 22.98 -13.88 2.33
CA ARG A 116 24.33 -14.07 2.86
C ARG A 116 24.55 -15.47 3.43
N LEU A 117 23.51 -16.14 3.91
CA LEU A 117 23.58 -17.51 4.39
C LEU A 117 23.68 -18.52 3.25
N SER A 118 22.88 -18.34 2.20
CA SER A 118 22.92 -19.17 1.00
C SER A 118 24.20 -18.99 0.18
N ASP A 119 24.89 -17.86 0.35
CA ASP A 119 26.13 -17.50 -0.35
C ASP A 119 26.09 -17.77 -1.87
N PRO A 120 25.10 -17.21 -2.61
CA PRO A 120 24.95 -17.47 -4.03
C PRO A 120 26.14 -16.97 -4.86
N LEU A 121 26.88 -15.99 -4.34
CA LEU A 121 28.09 -15.44 -4.95
C LEU A 121 29.37 -16.16 -4.51
N ARG A 122 29.26 -17.26 -3.73
CA ARG A 122 30.39 -18.06 -3.22
C ARG A 122 31.52 -17.21 -2.59
N LYS A 123 31.14 -16.15 -1.88
CA LYS A 123 32.08 -15.21 -1.25
C LYS A 123 32.72 -15.76 0.03
N ARG A 124 32.17 -16.82 0.63
CA ARG A 124 32.78 -17.48 1.78
C ARG A 124 34.02 -18.24 1.31
N LYS A 125 35.16 -18.02 1.98
CA LYS A 125 36.37 -18.81 1.71
C LYS A 125 36.06 -20.28 1.91
N ARG A 126 36.32 -21.08 0.87
CA ARG A 126 36.44 -22.54 0.99
C ARG A 126 37.73 -22.84 1.76
N ALA A 127 37.81 -24.02 2.38
CA ALA A 127 39.01 -24.41 3.14
C ALA A 127 40.24 -24.39 2.21
N GLY A 128 41.10 -23.37 2.36
CA GLY A 128 42.26 -23.08 1.51
C GLY A 128 42.75 -21.64 1.69
N ASP A 129 44.00 -21.36 1.29
CA ASP A 129 44.63 -20.05 1.52
C ASP A 129 44.10 -18.94 0.60
N SER A 130 43.60 -19.29 -0.59
CA SER A 130 43.15 -18.34 -1.61
C SER A 130 41.72 -18.61 -2.09
N TYR A 131 41.10 -17.59 -2.70
CA TYR A 131 39.80 -17.70 -3.39
C TYR A 131 39.91 -18.30 -4.81
N TRP A 132 41.08 -18.85 -5.15
CA TRP A 132 41.33 -19.41 -6.47
C TRP A 132 40.47 -20.66 -6.66
N GLU A 133 39.62 -20.66 -7.68
CA GLU A 133 38.95 -21.87 -8.18
C GLU A 133 39.76 -22.39 -9.38
N ASP A 134 40.07 -23.68 -9.39
CA ASP A 134 40.80 -24.29 -10.51
C ASP A 134 39.99 -24.17 -11.79
N TYR A 135 40.64 -23.67 -12.85
CA TYR A 135 40.04 -23.59 -14.17
C TYR A 135 39.66 -24.99 -14.64
N GLN A 136 38.36 -25.23 -14.80
CA GLN A 136 37.86 -26.44 -15.43
C GLN A 136 38.07 -26.30 -16.94
N PRO A 137 38.90 -27.17 -17.56
CA PRO A 137 39.08 -27.14 -19.00
C PRO A 137 37.75 -27.45 -19.66
N HIS A 138 37.34 -26.58 -20.55
CA HIS A 138 36.15 -26.74 -21.36
C HIS A 138 36.56 -26.75 -22.82
N GLU A 139 35.80 -27.46 -23.65
CA GLU A 139 36.06 -27.53 -25.08
C GLU A 139 35.97 -26.15 -25.72
N ALA A 140 36.94 -25.83 -26.58
CA ALA A 140 37.05 -24.57 -27.30
C ALA A 140 36.12 -24.58 -28.52
N THR A 141 34.82 -24.54 -28.29
CA THR A 141 33.80 -24.52 -29.35
C THR A 141 33.41 -23.09 -29.72
N VAL A 142 33.08 -22.85 -30.99
CA VAL A 142 32.72 -21.53 -31.51
C VAL A 142 31.49 -20.96 -30.80
N GLU A 143 30.51 -21.80 -30.49
CA GLU A 143 29.29 -21.45 -29.76
C GLU A 143 29.59 -20.86 -28.37
N ARG A 144 30.70 -21.28 -27.75
CA ARG A 144 31.10 -20.78 -26.43
C ARG A 144 31.75 -19.40 -26.52
N LEU A 145 32.51 -19.14 -27.58
CA LEU A 145 33.08 -17.81 -27.85
C LEU A 145 31.99 -16.76 -28.12
N GLN A 146 30.80 -17.19 -28.57
CA GLN A 146 29.64 -16.32 -28.76
C GLN A 146 28.90 -15.97 -27.47
N ARG A 147 29.19 -16.66 -26.34
CA ARG A 147 28.56 -16.41 -25.02
C ARG A 147 29.63 -16.25 -23.94
N PRO A 148 30.21 -15.04 -23.79
CA PRO A 148 31.34 -14.82 -22.90
C PRO A 148 31.01 -14.79 -21.40
N PHE A 149 29.75 -15.00 -21.00
CA PHE A 149 29.29 -15.04 -19.60
C PHE A 149 28.28 -16.18 -19.38
#